data_AF-A0AAI9UYX6-F1
#
_entry.id   AF-A0AAI9UYX6-F1
#
_cell.length_a   1.000
_cell.length_b   1.000
_cell.length_c   1.000
_cell.angle_alpha   90.00
_cell.angle_beta   90.00
_cell.angle_gamma   90.00
#
_symmetry.space_group_name_H-M   'P 1'
#
loop_
_entity.id
_entity.type
_entity.pdbx_description
1 polymer ?
#
loop_
_entity_poly.entity_id
_entity_poly.type
_entity_poly.pdbx_seq_one_letter_code
_entity_poly.pdbx_strand_id
1 'polypeptide(L)'
;MRDALTPAWRSAYIHLISSGAFINTTDTTPEGALATAAAWTEENKEAVWRKWAGAYINEANPFNSNFQEDFYGGNYDRLLEIKDKYDPTASLYVRSGVGSHKWDYNLTAGKLCRE
;
A
#
# COMPACT_ATOMS: atom_id res chain seq x y z
N MET A 1 -6.93 -24.28 -4.76
CA MET A 1 -7.62 -23.21 -4.00
C MET A 1 -7.68 -21.97 -4.89
N ARG A 2 -8.85 -21.36 -5.09
CA ARG A 2 -9.01 -20.09 -5.81
C ARG A 2 -9.48 -19.05 -4.78
N ASP A 3 -8.53 -18.37 -4.17
CA ASP A 3 -8.77 -17.26 -3.25
C ASP A 3 -7.98 -16.02 -3.72
N ALA A 4 -8.13 -14.91 -3.02
CA ALA A 4 -7.48 -13.64 -3.34
C ALA A 4 -6.12 -13.45 -2.66
N LEU A 5 -5.59 -14.48 -1.98
CA LEU A 5 -4.34 -14.35 -1.25
C LEU A 5 -3.19 -14.09 -2.24
N THR A 6 -2.35 -13.12 -1.92
CA THR A 6 -1.19 -12.72 -2.71
C THR A 6 -0.34 -13.97 -3.04
N PRO A 7 0.03 -14.21 -4.31
CA PRO A 7 0.68 -15.47 -4.72
C PRO A 7 1.96 -15.81 -3.93
N ALA A 8 2.67 -14.80 -3.43
CA ALA A 8 3.87 -14.95 -2.60
C ALA A 8 3.65 -15.86 -1.38
N TRP A 9 2.44 -15.90 -0.81
CA TRP A 9 2.09 -16.78 0.31
C TRP A 9 2.21 -18.27 0.00
N ARG A 10 2.18 -18.69 -1.28
CA ARG A 10 2.27 -20.11 -1.66
C ARG A 10 3.68 -20.67 -1.59
N SER A 11 4.68 -19.81 -1.65
CA SER A 11 6.10 -20.17 -1.61
C SER A 11 6.84 -19.55 -0.43
N ALA A 12 6.17 -18.74 0.38
CA ALA A 12 6.76 -18.13 1.56
C ALA A 12 7.06 -19.17 2.63
N TYR A 13 8.31 -19.16 3.12
CA TYR A 13 8.75 -19.95 4.28
C TYR A 13 8.82 -19.12 5.57
N ILE A 14 8.97 -17.80 5.44
CA ILE A 14 9.14 -16.87 6.56
C ILE A 14 8.28 -15.63 6.28
N HIS A 15 7.58 -15.16 7.32
CA HIS A 15 6.98 -13.83 7.38
C HIS A 15 7.87 -12.95 8.25
N LEU A 16 8.45 -11.89 7.68
CA LEU A 16 9.40 -11.00 8.35
C LEU A 16 8.90 -9.55 8.31
N ILE A 17 9.01 -8.86 9.43
CA ILE A 17 8.71 -7.43 9.55
C ILE A 17 10.01 -6.68 9.86
N SER A 18 10.36 -5.69 9.02
CA SER A 18 11.47 -4.78 9.29
C SER A 18 10.94 -3.40 9.70
N SER A 19 10.86 -3.16 11.01
CA SER A 19 10.31 -1.92 11.58
C SER A 19 11.34 -0.80 11.73
N GLY A 20 10.85 0.42 11.99
CA GLY A 20 11.65 1.61 12.25
C GLY A 20 11.89 2.48 11.01
N ALA A 21 11.70 3.78 11.18
CA ALA A 21 12.06 4.81 10.21
C ALA A 21 12.45 6.08 10.99
N PHE A 22 13.29 6.91 10.40
CA PHE A 22 13.57 8.23 10.96
C PHE A 22 12.39 9.16 10.65
N ILE A 23 11.81 9.76 11.69
CA ILE A 23 10.72 10.72 11.56
C ILE A 23 11.20 12.04 12.17
N ASN A 24 11.34 13.08 11.34
CA ASN A 24 11.53 14.45 11.81
C ASN A 24 10.14 15.06 12.07
N THR A 25 9.86 15.48 13.30
CA THR A 25 8.59 16.11 13.69
C THR A 25 8.72 17.60 13.98
N THR A 26 9.92 18.18 13.88
CA THR A 26 10.18 19.58 14.26
C THR A 26 10.10 20.55 13.09
N ASP A 27 10.51 20.13 11.89
CA ASP A 27 10.67 21.04 10.73
C ASP A 27 9.71 20.75 9.56
N THR A 28 8.66 19.95 9.80
CA THR A 28 7.70 19.54 8.76
C THR A 28 6.30 19.35 9.35
N THR A 29 5.29 19.36 8.47
CA THR A 29 3.95 18.90 8.84
C THR A 29 3.98 17.38 9.13
N PRO A 30 3.02 16.86 9.91
CA PRO A 30 2.87 15.41 10.11
C PRO A 30 2.78 14.63 8.79
N GLU A 31 2.09 15.17 7.78
CA GLU A 31 2.01 14.58 6.44
C GLU A 31 3.39 14.50 5.77
N GLY A 32 4.17 15.58 5.80
CA GLY A 32 5.53 15.58 5.23
C GLY A 32 6.49 14.66 5.98
N ALA A 33 6.35 14.55 7.30
CA ALA A 33 7.14 13.63 8.13
C ALA A 33 6.86 12.17 7.73
N LEU A 34 5.58 11.80 7.59
CA LEU A 34 5.16 10.47 7.18
C LEU A 34 5.57 10.16 5.74
N ALA A 35 5.41 11.11 4.81
CA ALA A 35 5.81 10.94 3.41
C ALA A 35 7.32 10.68 3.28
N THR A 36 8.15 11.44 4.01
CA THR A 36 9.61 11.26 4.02
C THR A 36 10.01 9.90 4.58
N ALA A 37 9.42 9.50 5.72
CA ALA A 37 9.68 8.21 6.35
C ALA A 37 9.23 7.03 5.47
N ALA A 38 8.09 7.16 4.80
CA ALA A 38 7.58 6.19 3.85
C ALA A 38 8.49 6.04 2.64
N ALA A 39 8.90 7.14 2.01
CA ALA A 39 9.80 7.11 0.86
C ALA A 39 11.14 6.46 1.22
N TRP A 40 11.70 6.81 2.39
CA TRP A 40 12.91 6.18 2.90
C TRP A 40 12.73 4.67 3.12
N THR A 41 11.60 4.25 3.70
CA THR A 41 11.28 2.82 3.91
C THR A 41 11.19 2.09 2.59
N GLU A 42 10.54 2.69 1.60
CA GLU A 42 10.36 2.12 0.28
C GLU A 42 11.69 1.91 -0.44
N GLU A 43 12.56 2.92 -0.42
CA GLU A 43 13.88 2.89 -1.05
C GLU A 43 14.86 1.93 -0.35
N ASN A 44 14.89 1.94 0.98
CA ASN A 44 15.97 1.29 1.74
C ASN A 44 15.60 -0.10 2.26
N LYS A 45 14.32 -0.42 2.38
CA LYS A 45 13.85 -1.71 2.92
C LYS A 45 13.05 -2.47 1.88
N GLU A 46 12.00 -1.88 1.34
CA GLU A 46 11.03 -2.59 0.49
C GLU A 46 11.64 -2.98 -0.85
N ALA A 47 12.42 -2.08 -1.47
CA ALA A 47 13.10 -2.34 -2.74
C ALA A 47 13.98 -3.60 -2.73
N VAL A 48 14.56 -3.95 -1.58
CA VAL A 48 15.37 -5.18 -1.44
C VAL A 48 14.50 -6.43 -1.60
N TRP A 49 13.24 -6.41 -1.16
CA TRP A 49 12.40 -7.62 -1.13
C TRP A 49 11.56 -7.83 -2.39
N ARG A 50 11.28 -6.77 -3.17
CA ARG A 50 10.35 -6.79 -4.31
C ARG A 50 10.61 -7.86 -5.35
N LYS A 51 11.86 -8.29 -5.53
CA LYS A 51 12.21 -9.34 -6.50
C LYS A 51 11.81 -10.74 -6.05
N TRP A 52 11.67 -10.98 -4.74
CA TRP A 52 11.60 -12.32 -4.16
C TRP A 52 10.38 -12.56 -3.27
N ALA A 53 9.69 -11.49 -2.85
CA ALA A 53 8.59 -11.57 -1.89
C ALA A 53 7.44 -10.65 -2.29
N GLY A 54 6.28 -10.92 -1.70
CA GLY A 54 5.21 -9.93 -1.57
C GLY A 54 5.22 -9.32 -0.17
N ALA A 55 4.27 -8.44 0.10
CA ALA A 55 4.08 -7.79 1.39
C ALA A 55 2.67 -8.07 1.93
N TYR A 56 2.58 -8.21 3.25
CA TYR A 56 1.32 -8.40 3.93
C TYR A 56 0.67 -7.05 4.25
N ILE A 57 -0.42 -6.75 3.54
CA ILE A 57 -1.11 -5.45 3.60
C ILE A 57 -1.44 -4.96 5.01
N ASN A 58 -1.76 -5.85 5.95
CA ASN A 58 -2.17 -5.46 7.30
C ASN A 58 -0.99 -5.00 8.19
N GLU A 59 0.26 -5.20 7.75
CA GLU A 59 1.48 -4.88 8.50
C GLU A 59 2.53 -4.17 7.63
N ALA A 60 2.08 -3.43 6.61
CA ALA A 60 2.94 -2.80 5.61
C ALA A 60 2.94 -1.27 5.69
N ASN A 61 3.87 -0.64 4.94
CA ASN A 61 3.89 0.80 4.71
C ASN A 61 2.63 1.24 3.94
N PRO A 62 1.71 2.02 4.54
CA PRO A 62 0.48 2.43 3.88
C PRO A 62 0.69 3.46 2.76
N PHE A 63 1.92 3.95 2.57
CA PHE A 63 2.31 4.91 1.54
C PHE A 63 3.13 4.27 0.41
N ASN A 64 3.29 2.95 0.39
CA ASN A 64 4.04 2.22 -0.64
C ASN A 64 3.48 2.52 -2.04
N SER A 65 4.30 3.10 -2.91
CA SER A 65 3.88 3.49 -4.26
C SER A 65 3.61 2.29 -5.18
N ASN A 66 4.19 1.12 -4.85
CA ASN A 66 4.03 -0.15 -5.58
C ASN A 66 3.02 -1.09 -4.92
N PHE A 67 2.12 -0.59 -4.07
CA PHE A 67 1.20 -1.41 -3.27
C PHE A 67 0.34 -2.39 -4.09
N GLN A 68 0.04 -2.08 -5.36
CA GLN A 68 -0.77 -2.94 -6.22
C GLN A 68 -0.10 -4.30 -6.42
N GLU A 69 1.19 -4.29 -6.74
CA GLU A 69 1.99 -5.51 -6.89
C GLU A 69 2.41 -6.06 -5.53
N ASP A 70 2.92 -5.20 -4.63
CA ASP A 70 3.48 -5.65 -3.36
C ASP A 70 2.40 -6.33 -2.48
N PHE A 71 1.17 -5.79 -2.44
CA PHE A 71 0.11 -6.32 -1.56
C PHE A 71 -0.80 -7.33 -2.23
N TYR A 72 -1.06 -7.20 -3.53
CA TYR A 72 -2.04 -8.03 -4.23
C TYR A 72 -1.44 -8.88 -5.35
N GLY A 73 -0.27 -8.49 -5.87
CA GLY A 73 0.42 -9.16 -6.98
C GLY A 73 -0.49 -9.32 -8.20
N GLY A 74 -0.31 -10.45 -8.90
CA GLY A 74 -1.11 -10.82 -10.07
C GLY A 74 -2.63 -10.95 -9.85
N ASN A 75 -3.14 -10.77 -8.62
CA ASN A 75 -4.59 -10.73 -8.36
C ASN A 75 -5.19 -9.31 -8.49
N TYR A 76 -4.38 -8.25 -8.56
CA TYR A 76 -4.86 -6.87 -8.46
C TYR A 76 -5.94 -6.53 -9.49
N ASP A 77 -5.70 -6.82 -10.77
CA ASP A 77 -6.63 -6.48 -11.85
C ASP A 77 -7.99 -7.14 -11.65
N ARG A 78 -8.00 -8.43 -11.28
CA ARG A 78 -9.24 -9.15 -11.01
C ARG A 78 -9.97 -8.60 -9.78
N LEU A 79 -9.24 -8.19 -8.75
CA LEU A 79 -9.83 -7.54 -7.58
C LEU A 79 -10.41 -6.17 -7.95
N LEU A 80 -9.75 -5.41 -8.83
CA LEU A 80 -10.24 -4.13 -9.32
C LEU A 80 -11.52 -4.29 -10.13
N GLU A 81 -11.61 -5.29 -11.00
CA GLU A 81 -12.86 -5.62 -11.72
C GLU A 81 -14.02 -5.92 -10.75
N ILE A 82 -13.75 -6.67 -9.68
CA ILE A 82 -14.74 -6.98 -8.65
C ILE A 82 -15.13 -5.70 -7.91
N LYS A 83 -14.16 -4.89 -7.50
CA LYS A 83 -14.38 -3.60 -6.85
C LYS A 83 -15.27 -2.70 -7.69
N ASP A 84 -15.00 -2.59 -8.99
CA ASP A 84 -15.76 -1.72 -9.89
C ASP A 84 -17.17 -2.27 -10.17
N LYS A 85 -17.37 -3.58 -10.12
CA LYS A 85 -18.69 -4.20 -10.20
C LYS A 85 -19.57 -3.87 -8.98
N TYR A 86 -18.99 -3.90 -7.78
CA TYR A 86 -19.76 -3.79 -6.52
C TYR A 86 -19.72 -2.39 -5.88
N ASP A 87 -18.75 -1.56 -6.22
CA ASP A 87 -18.60 -0.17 -5.79
C ASP A 87 -18.21 0.72 -6.98
N PRO A 88 -19.11 0.86 -7.99
CA PRO A 88 -18.82 1.60 -9.21
C PRO A 88 -18.57 3.10 -8.99
N THR A 89 -19.03 3.65 -7.87
CA THR A 89 -18.78 5.04 -7.47
C THR A 89 -17.51 5.19 -6.63
N ALA A 90 -16.76 4.12 -6.40
CA ALA A 90 -15.55 4.08 -5.58
C ALA A 90 -15.75 4.70 -4.18
N SER A 91 -16.94 4.54 -3.59
CA SER A 91 -17.32 5.19 -2.33
C SER A 91 -16.59 4.61 -1.12
N LEU A 92 -16.15 3.35 -1.19
CA LEU A 92 -15.39 2.71 -0.11
C LEU A 92 -13.89 2.91 -0.37
N TYR A 93 -13.30 3.90 0.30
CA TYR A 93 -11.89 4.23 0.20
C TYR A 93 -11.10 3.70 1.41
N VAL A 94 -9.95 3.11 1.13
CA VAL A 94 -8.89 2.80 2.10
C VAL A 94 -7.57 3.10 1.40
N ARG A 95 -6.64 3.77 2.09
CA ARG A 95 -5.32 4.07 1.54
C ARG A 95 -4.60 2.76 1.19
N SER A 96 -4.03 2.68 -0.02
CA SER A 96 -3.41 1.46 -0.57
C SER A 96 -4.37 0.27 -0.70
N GLY A 97 -5.68 0.54 -0.69
CA GLY A 97 -6.72 -0.43 -1.03
C GLY A 97 -6.88 -0.64 -2.54
N VAL A 98 -7.54 -1.73 -2.94
CA VAL A 98 -7.94 -1.95 -4.34
C VAL A 98 -8.77 -0.78 -4.85
N GLY A 99 -8.35 -0.17 -5.97
CA GLY A 99 -9.02 1.01 -6.56
C GLY A 99 -8.78 2.33 -5.82
N SER A 100 -7.91 2.37 -4.80
CA SER A 100 -7.62 3.60 -4.04
C SER A 100 -6.97 4.72 -4.85
N HIS A 101 -6.31 4.39 -5.97
CA HIS A 101 -5.73 5.36 -6.91
C HIS A 101 -6.77 6.29 -7.57
N LYS A 102 -8.08 6.01 -7.43
CA LYS A 102 -9.15 6.89 -7.92
C LYS A 102 -9.36 8.13 -7.04
N TRP A 103 -8.61 8.23 -5.93
CA TRP A 103 -8.73 9.29 -4.94
C TRP A 103 -7.37 9.83 -4.54
N ASP A 104 -7.29 11.14 -4.41
CA ASP A 104 -6.21 11.85 -3.72
C ASP A 104 -6.66 12.20 -2.29
N TYR A 105 -5.89 11.77 -1.30
CA TYR A 105 -6.16 12.06 0.12
C TYR A 105 -5.10 12.99 0.69
N ASN A 106 -5.53 14.20 1.04
CA ASN A 106 -4.70 15.18 1.70
C ASN A 106 -4.81 15.02 3.23
N LEU A 107 -3.72 14.57 3.87
CA LEU A 107 -3.71 14.31 5.31
C LEU A 107 -3.81 15.60 6.13
N THR A 108 -3.25 16.71 5.64
CA THR A 108 -3.26 18.00 6.34
C THR A 108 -4.66 18.64 6.38
N ALA A 109 -5.35 18.68 5.24
CA ALA A 109 -6.68 19.27 5.09
C ALA A 109 -7.81 18.28 5.44
N GLY A 110 -7.50 16.98 5.50
CA GLY A 110 -8.48 15.91 5.72
C GLY A 110 -9.46 15.72 4.56
N LYS A 111 -9.09 16.17 3.35
CA LYS A 111 -9.96 16.09 2.16
C LYS A 111 -9.62 14.86 1.32
N LEU A 112 -10.67 14.20 0.83
CA LEU A 112 -10.60 13.14 -0.16
C LEU A 112 -11.20 13.67 -1.47
N CYS A 113 -10.37 13.79 -2.51
CA CYS A 113 -10.73 14.36 -3.80
C CYS A 113 -10.58 13.29 -4.89
N ARG A 114 -11.39 13.35 -5.95
CA ARG A 114 -11.18 12.49 -7.12
C ARG A 114 -10.09 13.11 -7.99
N GLU A 115 -9.21 12.27 -8.51
CA GLU A 115 -8.36 12.62 -9.66
C GLU A 115 -9.20 12.81 -10.94
#